data_AF-U5D7M1-F1
#
_entry.id   AF-U5D7M1-F1
#
_cell.length_a   1.000
_cell.length_b   1.000
_cell.length_c   1.000
_cell.angle_alpha   90.00
_cell.angle_beta   90.00
_cell.angle_gamma   90.00
#
_symmetry.space_group_name_H-M   'P 1'
#
loop_
_entity.id
_entity.type
_entity.pdbx_description
1 polymer ?
#
loop_
_entity_poly.entity_id
_entity_poly.type
_entity_poly.pdbx_seq_one_letter_code
_entity_poly.pdbx_strand_id
1 'polypeptide(L)'
;MASTARQRRFRWRSLFGFKGAVFLACVVLVTWLSAAFALDAKQIFLPGETSVGHYLFETSCNSCHEGFKPVTNETCTRCHEAEMATDVHGRKKFLDPRWAGSLQRLEVLTCTTCHNEHVHMFGRGVHLQPDLCTICHEGIITGDLISHNGFTPDGCWTAGCHNFHDHRTISTGFLRKNIDQPPMLPVQQLRDRAIVPTLEVAPAPDLQKEFRGGGA
;
A
#
# COMPACT_ATOMS: atom_id res chain seq x y z
N MET A 1 -80.99 -9.32 29.91
CA MET A 1 -79.68 -9.78 30.40
C MET A 1 -79.21 -10.87 29.43
N ALA A 2 -78.11 -10.83 28.70
CA ALA A 2 -76.86 -10.10 28.88
C ALA A 2 -76.30 -9.65 27.52
N SER A 3 -75.69 -8.48 27.55
CA SER A 3 -74.84 -7.92 26.52
C SER A 3 -73.51 -8.69 26.49
N THR A 4 -73.07 -9.13 25.32
CA THR A 4 -71.67 -9.54 25.11
C THR A 4 -71.09 -8.75 23.96
N ALA A 5 -70.35 -7.73 24.34
CA ALA A 5 -69.62 -6.81 23.49
C ALA A 5 -68.65 -7.55 22.56
N ARG A 6 -68.78 -7.25 21.27
CA ARG A 6 -67.86 -7.67 20.20
C ARG A 6 -66.52 -6.96 20.42
N GLN A 7 -65.59 -7.62 21.12
CA GLN A 7 -64.22 -7.13 21.25
C GLN A 7 -63.56 -7.04 19.87
N ARG A 8 -63.46 -5.82 19.34
CA ARG A 8 -62.54 -5.49 18.23
C ARG A 8 -61.12 -5.69 18.75
N ARG A 9 -60.58 -6.91 18.58
CA ARG A 9 -59.14 -7.16 18.70
C ARG A 9 -58.45 -6.39 17.57
N PHE A 10 -57.98 -5.19 17.90
CA PHE A 10 -57.09 -4.41 17.08
C PHE A 10 -55.80 -5.24 16.89
N ARG A 11 -55.74 -6.01 15.80
CA ARG A 11 -54.53 -6.75 15.43
C ARG A 11 -53.49 -5.70 15.06
N TRP A 12 -52.58 -5.42 15.99
CA TRP A 12 -51.24 -4.87 15.74
C TRP A 12 -50.42 -5.82 14.85
N ARG A 13 -50.96 -6.26 13.73
CA ARG A 13 -50.19 -7.02 12.75
C ARG A 13 -49.41 -6.01 11.92
N SER A 14 -48.12 -5.98 12.21
CA SER A 14 -47.07 -5.73 11.22
C SER A 14 -46.85 -4.27 10.79
N LEU A 15 -46.69 -3.35 11.74
CA LEU A 15 -45.74 -2.24 11.50
C LEU A 15 -44.28 -2.74 11.55
N PHE A 16 -44.04 -3.86 12.22
CA PHE A 16 -42.79 -4.62 12.21
C PHE A 16 -42.88 -5.88 11.33
N GLY A 17 -43.24 -5.71 10.07
CA GLY A 17 -42.97 -6.77 9.08
C GLY A 17 -41.47 -6.84 8.80
N PHE A 18 -40.95 -8.00 8.40
CA PHE A 18 -39.55 -8.15 7.95
C PHE A 18 -39.13 -7.03 6.98
N LYS A 19 -40.03 -6.62 6.07
CA LYS A 19 -39.81 -5.48 5.15
C LYS A 19 -39.59 -4.14 5.85
N GLY A 20 -40.33 -3.85 6.93
CA GLY A 20 -40.17 -2.62 7.72
C GLY A 20 -38.85 -2.62 8.49
N ALA A 21 -38.44 -3.78 9.02
CA ALA A 21 -37.14 -3.95 9.67
C ALA A 21 -35.98 -3.78 8.68
N VAL A 22 -36.08 -4.37 7.48
CA VAL A 22 -35.08 -4.19 6.41
C VAL A 22 -34.99 -2.74 5.98
N PHE A 23 -36.13 -2.06 5.75
CA PHE A 23 -36.13 -0.64 5.39
C PHE A 23 -35.47 0.24 6.46
N LEU A 24 -35.82 0.03 7.74
CA LEU A 24 -35.19 0.75 8.85
C LEU A 24 -33.68 0.49 8.88
N ALA A 25 -33.23 -0.76 8.72
CA ALA A 25 -31.81 -1.11 8.70
C ALA A 25 -31.06 -0.43 7.54
N CYS A 26 -31.64 -0.38 6.34
CA CYS A 26 -31.06 0.34 5.21
C CYS A 26 -30.97 1.85 5.48
N VAL A 27 -32.02 2.46 6.04
CA VAL A 27 -31.99 3.89 6.40
C VAL A 27 -30.90 4.17 7.43
N VAL A 28 -30.80 3.35 8.48
CA VAL A 28 -29.74 3.47 9.50
C VAL A 28 -28.36 3.34 8.86
N LEU A 29 -28.14 2.32 8.02
CA LEU A 29 -26.86 2.13 7.35
C LEU A 29 -26.48 3.32 6.47
N VAL A 30 -27.41 3.82 5.65
CA VAL A 30 -27.16 4.99 4.79
C VAL A 30 -26.84 6.22 5.62
N THR A 31 -27.62 6.50 6.67
CA THR A 31 -27.36 7.65 7.54
C THR A 31 -26.01 7.54 8.24
N TRP A 32 -25.61 6.33 8.67
CA TRP A 32 -24.33 6.08 9.30
C TRP A 32 -23.16 6.28 8.32
N LEU A 33 -23.24 5.72 7.11
CA LEU A 33 -22.21 5.91 6.08
C LEU A 33 -22.10 7.38 5.63
N SER A 34 -23.23 8.08 5.47
CA SER A 34 -23.21 9.52 5.17
C SER A 34 -22.60 10.35 6.29
N ALA A 35 -22.91 10.02 7.55
CA ALA A 35 -22.31 10.68 8.71
C ALA A 35 -20.80 10.40 8.80
N ALA A 36 -20.36 9.16 8.53
CA ALA A 36 -18.94 8.82 8.48
C ALA A 36 -18.18 9.66 7.45
N PHE A 37 -18.77 9.90 6.27
CA PHE A 37 -18.20 10.78 5.26
C PHE A 37 -18.16 12.25 5.70
N ALA A 38 -19.23 12.74 6.32
CA ALA A 38 -19.33 14.13 6.79
C ALA A 38 -18.40 14.44 7.97
N LEU A 39 -18.10 13.44 8.81
CA LEU A 39 -17.24 13.54 9.99
C LEU A 39 -15.78 13.14 9.70
N ASP A 40 -15.41 13.00 8.43
CA ASP A 40 -14.06 12.63 7.98
C ASP A 40 -13.55 11.27 8.50
N ALA A 41 -14.47 10.37 8.89
CA ALA A 41 -14.16 9.00 9.31
C ALA A 41 -13.92 8.08 8.10
N LYS A 42 -13.04 8.50 7.18
CA LYS A 42 -12.83 7.85 5.87
C LYS A 42 -12.28 6.43 5.95
N GLN A 43 -11.64 6.06 7.06
CA GLN A 43 -11.07 4.72 7.27
C GLN A 43 -12.10 3.59 7.16
N ILE A 44 -13.37 3.88 7.46
CA ILE A 44 -14.47 2.92 7.33
C ILE A 44 -14.66 2.46 5.87
N PHE A 45 -14.15 3.24 4.92
CA PHE A 45 -14.24 2.96 3.48
C PHE A 45 -12.96 2.36 2.89
N LEU A 46 -11.94 2.04 3.71
CA LEU A 46 -10.76 1.33 3.23
C LEU A 46 -11.15 -0.07 2.74
N PRO A 47 -10.86 -0.43 1.47
CA PRO A 47 -11.10 -1.78 0.97
C PRO A 47 -10.23 -2.85 1.65
N GLY A 48 -9.10 -2.41 2.21
CA GLY A 48 -8.12 -3.23 2.91
C GLY A 48 -6.98 -2.35 3.45
N GLU A 49 -6.06 -2.98 4.17
CA GLU A 49 -4.90 -2.30 4.78
C GLU A 49 -4.00 -1.70 3.72
N THR A 50 -3.45 -0.52 4.01
CA THR A 50 -2.38 0.00 3.16
C THR A 50 -1.06 -0.71 3.40
N SER A 51 -0.16 -0.63 2.43
CA SER A 51 1.17 -1.16 2.52
C SER A 51 1.95 -0.44 3.63
N VAL A 52 2.89 -1.17 4.25
CA VAL A 52 3.69 -0.64 5.37
C VAL A 52 4.48 0.62 4.98
N GLY A 53 4.81 0.83 3.71
CA GLY A 53 5.47 2.05 3.24
C GLY A 53 4.54 3.26 3.18
N HIS A 54 3.22 3.03 3.12
CA HIS A 54 2.20 4.06 2.91
C HIS A 54 1.17 4.18 4.05
N TYR A 55 1.31 3.42 5.13
CA TYR A 55 0.35 3.43 6.25
C TYR A 55 0.04 4.83 6.83
N LEU A 56 1.00 5.74 6.78
CA LEU A 56 0.80 7.13 7.23
C LEU A 56 -0.19 7.92 6.36
N PHE A 57 -0.47 7.46 5.14
CA PHE A 57 -1.40 8.12 4.22
C PHE A 57 -2.85 7.67 4.39
N GLU A 58 -3.14 6.69 5.24
CA GLU A 58 -4.52 6.28 5.50
C GLU A 58 -5.38 7.45 5.99
N THR A 59 -4.81 8.37 6.78
CA THR A 59 -5.52 9.58 7.25
C THR A 59 -5.63 10.68 6.19
N SER A 60 -5.05 10.50 5.01
CA SER A 60 -4.96 11.49 3.94
C SER A 60 -5.24 10.83 2.59
N CYS A 61 -6.45 10.28 2.41
CA CYS A 61 -6.83 9.54 1.20
C CYS A 61 -6.63 10.36 -0.10
N ASN A 62 -6.72 11.69 -0.01
CA ASN A 62 -6.49 12.63 -1.12
C ASN A 62 -5.03 12.72 -1.57
N SER A 63 -4.08 12.14 -0.82
CA SER A 63 -2.71 11.96 -1.27
C SER A 63 -2.63 11.06 -2.49
N CYS A 64 -3.54 10.08 -2.59
CA CYS A 64 -3.59 9.11 -3.68
C CYS A 64 -4.83 9.25 -4.58
N HIS A 65 -5.97 9.64 -4.01
CA HIS A 65 -7.27 9.63 -4.70
C HIS A 65 -7.80 11.04 -4.99
N GLU A 66 -8.32 11.22 -6.19
CA GLU A 66 -9.20 12.34 -6.52
C GLU A 66 -10.65 11.84 -6.60
N GLY A 67 -11.31 11.76 -5.43
CA GLY A 67 -12.61 11.13 -5.31
C GLY A 67 -12.56 9.64 -5.65
N PHE A 68 -13.48 9.16 -6.50
CA PHE A 68 -13.52 7.76 -6.95
C PHE A 68 -12.82 7.52 -8.29
N LYS A 69 -11.99 8.46 -8.76
CA LYS A 69 -11.20 8.27 -9.99
C LYS A 69 -10.12 7.19 -9.76
N PRO A 70 -9.74 6.43 -10.82
CA PRO A 70 -8.59 5.55 -10.75
C PRO A 70 -7.31 6.31 -10.38
N VAL A 71 -6.45 5.69 -9.57
CA VAL A 71 -5.12 6.23 -9.26
C VAL A 71 -4.24 6.13 -10.51
N THR A 72 -3.55 7.21 -10.84
CA THR A 72 -2.67 7.28 -12.02
C THR A 72 -1.21 7.23 -11.60
N ASN A 73 -0.31 6.93 -12.55
CA ASN A 73 1.12 7.00 -12.31
C ASN A 73 1.58 8.39 -11.86
N GLU A 74 0.93 9.45 -12.34
CA GLU A 74 1.27 10.83 -11.97
C GLU A 74 1.12 11.04 -10.46
N THR A 75 0.07 10.48 -9.85
CA THR A 75 -0.11 10.48 -8.40
C THR A 75 1.09 9.87 -7.69
N CYS A 76 1.59 8.72 -8.18
CA CYS A 76 2.75 8.04 -7.60
C CYS A 76 4.04 8.84 -7.78
N THR A 77 4.27 9.36 -8.98
CA THR A 77 5.52 10.04 -9.32
C THR A 77 5.65 11.42 -8.69
N ARG A 78 4.57 12.04 -8.20
CA ARG A 78 4.65 13.26 -7.38
C ARG A 78 5.58 13.12 -6.18
N CYS A 79 5.75 11.91 -5.65
CA CYS A 79 6.70 11.61 -4.59
C CYS A 79 7.88 10.77 -5.09
N HIS A 80 7.65 9.87 -6.06
CA HIS A 80 8.66 8.88 -6.49
C HIS A 80 9.44 9.23 -7.76
N GLU A 81 9.31 10.44 -8.30
CA GLU A 81 9.98 10.84 -9.54
C GLU A 81 11.51 10.66 -9.48
N ALA A 82 12.13 11.03 -8.36
CA ALA A 82 13.57 10.95 -8.19
C ALA A 82 14.08 9.50 -8.22
N GLU A 83 13.37 8.58 -7.57
CA GLU A 83 13.67 7.15 -7.55
C GLU A 83 13.52 6.54 -8.95
N MET A 84 12.52 7.00 -9.71
CA MET A 84 12.25 6.51 -11.06
C MET A 84 13.25 7.01 -12.11
N ALA A 85 14.00 8.08 -11.82
CA ALA A 85 14.99 8.65 -12.75
C ALA A 85 16.08 7.65 -13.14
N THR A 86 16.42 6.72 -12.24
CA THR A 86 17.43 5.68 -12.46
C THR A 86 16.83 4.28 -12.63
N ASP A 87 15.53 4.19 -12.88
CA ASP A 87 14.82 2.91 -12.96
C ASP A 87 15.29 2.07 -14.18
N VAL A 88 15.92 0.93 -13.89
CA VAL A 88 16.38 -0.05 -14.87
C VAL A 88 15.24 -0.88 -15.49
N HIS A 89 14.06 -0.83 -14.87
CA HIS A 89 12.77 -1.29 -15.39
C HIS A 89 11.87 -0.12 -15.83
N GLY A 90 12.47 1.01 -16.23
CA GLY A 90 11.71 2.17 -16.69
C GLY A 90 10.95 1.96 -18.01
N ARG A 91 9.98 2.84 -18.26
CA ARG A 91 9.08 2.85 -19.43
C ARG A 91 9.77 2.60 -20.77
N LYS A 92 10.97 3.16 -20.99
CA LYS A 92 11.74 3.00 -22.23
C LYS A 92 12.00 1.53 -22.58
N LYS A 93 12.28 0.68 -21.58
CA LYS A 93 12.57 -0.75 -21.77
C LYS A 93 11.32 -1.49 -22.24
N PHE A 94 10.18 -1.20 -21.64
CA PHE A 94 8.93 -1.89 -21.94
C PHE A 94 8.27 -1.43 -23.22
N LEU A 95 8.47 -0.18 -23.64
CA LEU A 95 8.01 0.31 -24.94
C LEU A 95 8.81 -0.24 -26.14
N ASP A 96 9.85 -1.06 -25.91
CA ASP A 96 10.57 -1.74 -26.99
C ASP A 96 9.61 -2.75 -27.68
N PRO A 97 9.43 -2.67 -29.01
CA PRO A 97 8.50 -3.52 -29.75
C PRO A 97 8.75 -5.03 -29.58
N ARG A 98 9.97 -5.44 -29.22
CA ARG A 98 10.31 -6.84 -28.96
C ARG A 98 9.50 -7.43 -27.80
N TRP A 99 9.02 -6.59 -26.87
CA TRP A 99 8.24 -7.02 -25.71
C TRP A 99 6.73 -6.93 -25.92
N ALA A 100 6.24 -6.53 -27.09
CA ALA A 100 4.82 -6.33 -27.35
C ALA A 100 3.95 -7.56 -27.00
N GLY A 101 4.45 -8.78 -27.24
CA GLY A 101 3.76 -10.02 -26.85
C GLY A 101 3.69 -10.23 -25.33
N SER A 102 4.70 -9.82 -24.57
CA SER A 102 4.67 -9.88 -23.10
C SER A 102 3.75 -8.81 -22.50
N LEU A 103 3.69 -7.62 -23.12
CA LEU A 103 2.78 -6.54 -22.69
C LEU A 103 1.29 -6.89 -22.84
N GLN A 104 0.94 -7.84 -23.70
CA GLN A 104 -0.43 -8.34 -23.78
C GLN A 104 -0.85 -9.16 -22.54
N ARG A 105 0.13 -9.68 -21.80
CA ARG A 105 -0.11 -10.51 -20.60
C ARG A 105 -0.09 -9.68 -19.31
N LEU A 106 0.62 -8.55 -19.29
CA LEU A 106 0.78 -7.72 -18.10
C LEU A 106 1.03 -6.25 -18.48
N GLU A 107 0.25 -5.34 -17.89
CA GLU A 107 0.34 -3.89 -18.12
C GLU A 107 1.43 -3.23 -17.24
N VAL A 108 2.69 -3.58 -17.47
CA VAL A 108 3.85 -3.09 -16.68
C VAL A 108 4.11 -1.57 -16.74
N LEU A 109 3.30 -0.83 -17.50
CA LEU A 109 3.42 0.62 -17.63
C LEU A 109 2.68 1.38 -16.54
N THR A 110 1.90 0.71 -15.69
CA THR A 110 1.20 1.32 -14.56
C THR A 110 1.79 0.85 -13.23
N CYS A 111 1.98 1.79 -12.30
CA CYS A 111 2.53 1.46 -10.97
C CYS A 111 1.64 0.45 -10.24
N THR A 112 0.32 0.58 -10.41
CA THR A 112 -0.70 -0.27 -9.78
C THR A 112 -0.75 -1.69 -10.33
N THR A 113 -0.17 -1.96 -11.51
CA THR A 113 -0.08 -3.36 -11.99
C THR A 113 0.74 -4.22 -11.04
N CYS A 114 1.79 -3.64 -10.45
CA CYS A 114 2.66 -4.33 -9.51
C CYS A 114 2.33 -3.96 -8.06
N HIS A 115 2.19 -2.66 -7.77
CA HIS A 115 1.96 -2.13 -6.43
C HIS A 115 0.47 -1.90 -6.19
N ASN A 116 -0.21 -2.91 -5.62
CA ASN A 116 -1.64 -2.84 -5.37
C ASN A 116 -1.94 -2.44 -3.94
N GLU A 117 -2.31 -1.18 -3.77
CA GLU A 117 -2.71 -0.71 -2.45
C GLU A 117 -4.05 -1.34 -2.01
N HIS A 118 -4.24 -1.52 -0.70
CA HIS A 118 -5.44 -2.17 -0.12
C HIS A 118 -5.62 -3.66 -0.42
N VAL A 119 -4.68 -4.30 -1.13
CA VAL A 119 -4.69 -5.75 -1.35
C VAL A 119 -3.45 -6.36 -0.75
N HIS A 120 -3.61 -7.05 0.38
CA HIS A 120 -2.48 -7.70 1.03
C HIS A 120 -1.96 -8.87 0.18
N MET A 121 -0.72 -8.77 -0.31
CA MET A 121 -0.10 -9.79 -1.18
C MET A 121 1.24 -10.31 -0.63
N PHE A 122 2.03 -9.48 0.06
CA PHE A 122 3.19 -9.84 0.90
C PHE A 122 3.74 -8.57 1.58
N GLY A 123 4.30 -8.64 2.80
CA GLY A 123 4.73 -7.45 3.56
C GLY A 123 6.24 -7.18 3.52
N ARG A 124 6.70 -6.28 2.62
CA ARG A 124 8.07 -5.71 2.63
C ARG A 124 8.11 -4.20 2.32
N GLY A 125 7.10 -3.48 2.79
CA GLY A 125 6.93 -2.03 2.54
C GLY A 125 5.98 -1.71 1.40
N VAL A 126 5.77 -2.63 0.46
CA VAL A 126 4.76 -2.52 -0.62
C VAL A 126 4.02 -3.83 -0.77
N HIS A 127 2.79 -3.79 -1.29
CA HIS A 127 2.03 -4.98 -1.66
C HIS A 127 2.36 -5.39 -3.09
N LEU A 128 2.88 -6.62 -3.27
CA LEU A 128 3.36 -7.16 -4.53
C LEU A 128 3.03 -8.65 -4.63
N GLN A 129 2.75 -9.15 -5.84
CA GLN A 129 2.62 -10.58 -6.09
C GLN A 129 3.98 -11.30 -5.99
N PRO A 130 4.09 -12.43 -5.27
CA PRO A 130 5.37 -13.10 -5.05
C PRO A 130 6.06 -13.59 -6.34
N ASP A 131 5.31 -14.05 -7.33
CA ASP A 131 5.80 -14.68 -8.56
C ASP A 131 5.99 -13.70 -9.73
N LEU A 132 5.81 -12.39 -9.50
CA LEU A 132 5.82 -11.33 -10.52
C LEU A 132 7.01 -11.43 -11.49
N CYS A 133 8.21 -11.72 -10.97
CA CYS A 133 9.42 -11.79 -11.78
C CYS A 133 9.32 -12.88 -12.86
N THR A 134 8.72 -14.02 -12.52
CA THR A 134 8.66 -15.19 -13.39
C THR A 134 7.63 -15.06 -14.52
N ILE A 135 6.69 -14.12 -14.43
CA ILE A 135 5.76 -13.80 -15.53
C ILE A 135 6.53 -13.50 -16.83
N CYS A 136 7.68 -12.84 -16.71
CA CYS A 136 8.58 -12.52 -17.82
C CYS A 136 9.88 -13.32 -17.81
N HIS A 137 10.36 -13.76 -16.63
CA HIS A 137 11.66 -14.40 -16.45
C HIS A 137 11.57 -15.89 -16.05
N GLU A 138 10.53 -16.59 -16.48
CA GLU A 138 10.33 -18.03 -16.21
C GLU A 138 11.60 -18.86 -16.48
N GLY A 139 12.25 -18.60 -17.62
CA GLY A 139 13.48 -19.24 -18.07
C GLY A 139 14.60 -19.33 -17.02
N ILE A 140 14.70 -18.34 -16.13
CA ILE A 140 15.74 -18.26 -15.10
C ILE A 140 15.74 -19.49 -14.18
N ILE A 141 14.55 -19.94 -13.77
CA ILE A 141 14.40 -21.07 -12.84
C ILE A 141 14.10 -22.39 -13.56
N THR A 142 13.67 -22.34 -14.83
CA THR A 142 13.37 -23.53 -15.62
C THR A 142 14.57 -24.08 -16.40
N GLY A 143 15.75 -23.44 -16.30
CA GLY A 143 17.01 -24.03 -16.75
C GLY A 143 17.88 -23.16 -17.66
N ASP A 144 17.49 -21.92 -17.99
CA ASP A 144 18.32 -21.02 -18.80
C ASP A 144 19.57 -20.56 -18.02
N LEU A 145 19.54 -20.63 -16.68
CA LEU A 145 20.63 -20.26 -15.81
C LEU A 145 20.87 -21.32 -14.74
N ILE A 146 21.95 -22.09 -14.90
CA ILE A 146 22.36 -23.14 -13.94
C ILE A 146 22.48 -22.60 -12.51
N SER A 147 22.90 -21.35 -12.35
CA SER A 147 23.05 -20.69 -11.05
C SER A 147 21.74 -20.47 -10.29
N HIS A 148 20.60 -20.58 -10.96
CA HIS A 148 19.27 -20.40 -10.38
C HIS A 148 18.46 -21.70 -10.30
N ASN A 149 19.08 -22.84 -10.64
CA ASN A 149 18.44 -24.14 -10.53
C ASN A 149 18.06 -24.43 -9.08
N GLY A 150 16.79 -24.81 -8.87
CA GLY A 150 16.26 -25.16 -7.55
C GLY A 150 15.72 -23.97 -6.74
N PHE A 151 15.76 -22.75 -7.27
CA PHE A 151 15.02 -21.64 -6.67
C PHE A 151 13.53 -21.70 -7.01
N THR A 152 12.71 -21.18 -6.10
CA THR A 152 11.26 -21.08 -6.26
C THR A 152 10.87 -19.75 -6.94
N PRO A 153 9.75 -19.69 -7.67
CA PRO A 153 9.29 -18.48 -8.34
C PRO A 153 9.16 -17.24 -7.44
N ASP A 154 8.74 -17.44 -6.18
CA ASP A 154 8.58 -16.39 -5.18
C ASP A 154 9.90 -15.92 -4.54
N GLY A 155 10.97 -16.70 -4.71
CA GLY A 155 12.29 -16.44 -4.14
C GLY A 155 12.98 -15.20 -4.71
N CYS A 156 12.67 -14.81 -5.95
CA CYS A 156 13.34 -13.69 -6.62
C CYS A 156 13.27 -12.39 -5.82
N TRP A 157 12.09 -12.08 -5.29
CA TRP A 157 11.86 -10.92 -4.43
C TRP A 157 11.98 -11.27 -2.94
N THR A 158 11.43 -12.43 -2.52
CA THR A 158 11.40 -12.79 -1.09
C THR A 158 12.77 -13.21 -0.53
N ALA A 159 13.74 -13.59 -1.36
CA ALA A 159 15.11 -13.79 -0.86
C ALA A 159 15.85 -12.46 -0.60
N GLY A 160 15.37 -11.35 -1.15
CA GLY A 160 16.02 -10.03 -1.02
C GLY A 160 17.37 -9.94 -1.75
N CYS A 161 17.64 -10.87 -2.69
CA CYS A 161 18.89 -10.91 -3.43
C CYS A 161 18.94 -9.87 -4.56
N HIS A 162 17.79 -9.50 -5.14
CA HIS A 162 17.69 -8.57 -6.26
C HIS A 162 16.61 -7.50 -5.99
N ASN A 163 16.96 -6.24 -6.26
CA ASN A 163 15.99 -5.14 -6.29
C ASN A 163 15.52 -4.86 -7.72
N PHE A 164 14.22 -4.60 -7.88
CA PHE A 164 13.61 -4.41 -9.19
C PHE A 164 14.09 -3.11 -9.87
N HIS A 165 13.98 -1.95 -9.20
CA HIS A 165 14.19 -0.65 -9.86
C HIS A 165 15.65 -0.29 -10.12
N ASP A 166 16.62 -0.87 -9.40
CA ASP A 166 18.03 -0.48 -9.56
C ASP A 166 18.97 -1.66 -9.87
N HIS A 167 18.42 -2.87 -10.01
CA HIS A 167 19.18 -4.14 -10.15
C HIS A 167 20.27 -4.33 -9.10
N ARG A 168 20.27 -3.56 -8.00
CA ARG A 168 21.26 -3.76 -6.94
C ARG A 168 20.98 -5.11 -6.33
N THR A 169 22.05 -5.86 -6.15
CA THR A 169 22.00 -7.17 -5.55
C THR A 169 22.59 -7.13 -4.16
N ILE A 170 22.18 -8.08 -3.33
CA ILE A 170 22.86 -8.31 -2.07
C ILE A 170 24.33 -8.60 -2.38
N SER A 171 25.24 -7.88 -1.70
CA SER A 171 26.66 -8.07 -1.93
C SER A 171 27.08 -9.43 -1.39
N THR A 172 27.17 -10.42 -2.27
CA THR A 172 27.61 -11.79 -1.93
C THR A 172 29.01 -11.79 -1.32
N GLY A 173 29.88 -10.88 -1.77
CA GLY A 173 31.20 -10.66 -1.17
C GLY A 173 31.12 -10.11 0.26
N PHE A 174 30.17 -9.22 0.56
CA PHE A 174 29.90 -8.79 1.92
C PHE A 174 29.33 -9.94 2.75
N LEU A 175 28.30 -10.64 2.27
CA LEU A 175 27.71 -11.77 2.99
C LEU A 175 28.76 -12.82 3.33
N ARG A 176 29.57 -13.27 2.36
CA ARG A 176 30.61 -14.27 2.59
C ARG A 176 31.63 -13.84 3.65
N LYS A 177 31.91 -12.54 3.79
CA LYS A 177 32.81 -12.00 4.82
C LYS A 177 32.15 -11.88 6.20
N ASN A 178 30.82 -11.81 6.27
CA ASN A 178 30.08 -11.49 7.48
C ASN A 178 29.06 -12.57 7.90
N ILE A 179 28.93 -13.69 7.18
CA ILE A 179 27.88 -14.71 7.42
C ILE A 179 28.00 -15.38 8.79
N ASP A 180 29.22 -15.47 9.33
CA ASP A 180 29.51 -16.05 10.63
C ASP A 180 29.48 -15.02 11.78
N GLN A 181 29.11 -13.76 11.49
CA GLN A 181 28.97 -12.74 12.52
C GLN A 181 27.70 -12.95 13.35
N PRO A 182 27.68 -12.47 14.61
CA PRO A 182 26.48 -12.52 15.41
C PRO A 182 25.30 -11.81 14.71
N PRO A 183 24.06 -12.32 14.83
CA PRO A 183 22.88 -11.77 14.15
C PRO A 183 22.63 -10.28 14.38
N MET A 184 23.10 -9.76 15.52
CA MET A 184 23.18 -8.34 15.79
C MET A 184 24.61 -8.01 16.21
N LEU A 185 25.19 -7.01 15.54
CA LEU A 185 26.43 -6.40 16.00
C LEU A 185 26.17 -5.69 17.34
N PRO A 186 27.21 -5.55 18.19
CA PRO A 186 27.10 -4.74 19.41
C PRO A 186 26.54 -3.36 19.10
N VAL A 187 25.70 -2.83 20.00
CA VAL A 187 25.13 -1.49 19.88
C VAL A 187 26.26 -0.50 19.60
N GLN A 188 26.21 0.15 18.44
CA GLN A 188 27.15 1.20 18.08
C GLN A 188 27.03 2.31 19.13
N GLN A 189 28.06 2.47 19.95
CA GLN A 189 28.12 3.60 20.85
C GLN A 189 28.46 4.84 20.03
N LEU A 190 27.46 5.67 19.78
CA LEU A 190 27.71 7.01 19.30
C LEU A 190 28.55 7.72 20.35
N ARG A 191 29.62 8.38 19.90
CA ARG A 191 30.39 9.26 20.77
C ARG A 191 29.44 10.31 21.32
N ASP A 192 29.48 10.57 22.63
CA ASP A 192 28.73 11.66 23.23
C ASP A 192 29.10 12.97 22.51
N ARG A 193 28.19 13.42 21.64
CA ARG A 193 28.28 14.75 21.04
C ARG A 193 27.56 15.67 22.01
N ALA A 194 28.33 16.41 22.80
CA ALA A 194 27.80 17.55 23.53
C ALA A 194 27.37 18.61 22.50
N ILE A 195 26.10 18.63 22.14
CA ILE A 195 25.49 19.76 21.46
C ILE A 195 25.30 20.81 22.55
N VAL A 196 26.05 21.91 22.51
CA VAL A 196 25.75 23.08 23.35
C VAL A 196 24.68 23.87 22.61
N PRO A 197 23.42 23.87 23.07
CA PRO A 197 22.39 24.66 22.41
C PRO A 197 22.70 26.14 22.62
N THR A 198 22.57 26.93 21.56
CA THR A 198 22.69 28.40 21.62
C THR A 198 21.43 29.06 22.18
N LEU A 199 20.33 28.31 22.27
CA LEU A 199 19.03 28.75 22.78
C LEU A 199 18.63 27.90 23.98
N GLU A 200 18.18 28.54 25.06
CA GLU A 200 17.65 27.83 26.24
C GLU A 200 16.31 27.13 25.94
N VAL A 201 15.56 27.64 24.95
CA VAL A 201 14.24 27.13 24.57
C VAL A 201 14.22 26.93 23.06
N ALA A 202 13.74 25.77 22.62
CA ALA A 202 13.51 25.51 21.21
C ALA A 202 12.52 26.56 20.66
N PRO A 203 12.81 27.22 19.53
CA PRO A 203 11.86 28.15 18.92
C PRO A 203 10.56 27.41 18.60
N ALA A 204 9.42 28.11 18.69
CA ALA A 204 8.15 27.54 18.27
C ALA A 204 8.27 27.12 16.79
N PRO A 205 7.93 25.87 16.43
CA PRO A 205 8.05 25.40 15.06
C PRO A 205 7.11 26.20 14.16
N ASP A 206 7.67 26.87 13.16
CA ASP A 206 6.91 27.51 12.09
C ASP A 206 6.74 26.53 10.93
N LEU A 207 5.75 25.65 11.07
CA LEU A 207 5.42 24.65 10.07
C LEU A 207 5.01 25.26 8.72
N GLN A 208 4.64 26.54 8.65
CA GLN A 208 4.34 27.20 7.38
C GLN A 208 5.61 27.48 6.56
N LYS A 209 6.74 27.66 7.24
CA LYS A 209 8.03 27.97 6.63
C LYS A 209 8.83 26.70 6.29
N GLU A 210 8.80 25.68 7.14
CA GLU A 210 9.60 24.46 6.96
C GLU A 210 9.16 23.62 5.75
N PHE A 211 7.86 23.54 5.46
CA PHE A 211 7.34 22.78 4.32
C PHE A 211 7.48 23.50 2.96
N ARG A 212 7.80 24.79 2.95
CA ARG A 212 7.93 25.58 1.71
C ARG A 212 9.36 25.65 1.16
N GLY A 213 10.30 24.91 1.75
CA GLY A 213 11.71 24.94 1.39
C GLY A 213 12.28 26.31 1.73
N GLY A 214 12.93 26.44 2.89
CA GLY A 214 13.47 27.69 3.40
C GLY A 214 14.31 28.45 2.36
N GLY A 215 13.65 29.34 1.63
CA GLY A 215 14.24 30.33 0.75
C GLY A 215 14.17 31.68 1.42
N ALA A 216 15.33 32.17 1.84
CA ALA A 216 15.63 33.60 1.80
C ALA A 216 16.60 33.81 0.64
#